data_AF-A0A9X8VI21-F1
#
_entry.id   AF-A0A9X8VI21-F1
#
_cell.length_a   1.000
_cell.length_b   1.000
_cell.length_c   1.000
_cell.angle_alpha   90.00
_cell.angle_beta   90.00
_cell.angle_gamma   90.00
#
_symmetry.space_group_name_H-M   'P 1'
#
loop_
_entity.id
_entity.type
_entity.pdbx_description
1 polymer ?
#
loop_
_entity_poly.entity_id
_entity_poly.type
_entity_poly.pdbx_seq_one_letter_code
_entity_poly.pdbx_strand_id
1 'polypeptide(L)'
;WGVVTAEFDDGALALSRLNATRLVVRFQDGTLIDTDLCDNLPPVCDLQGITADSVGVVLALPLLSANGGNLDDGRDSERPRRWKQERV
;
A
#
# COMPACT_ATOMS: atom_id res chain seq x y z
N TRP A 1 3.81 14.18 -8.82
CA TRP A 1 3.62 13.05 -7.89
C TRP A 1 3.41 13.62 -6.49
N GLY A 2 2.87 12.84 -5.55
CA GLY A 2 2.54 13.30 -4.20
C GLY A 2 1.20 12.76 -3.71
N VAL A 3 0.80 13.20 -2.52
CA VAL A 3 -0.44 12.80 -1.85
C VAL A 3 -1.53 13.83 -2.16
N VAL A 4 -2.69 13.36 -2.60
CA VAL A 4 -3.92 14.16 -2.69
C VAL A 4 -4.76 13.93 -1.44
N THR A 5 -4.89 12.68 -1.01
CA THR A 5 -5.58 12.29 0.23
C THR A 5 -4.86 11.12 0.89
N ALA A 6 -4.73 11.18 2.22
CA ALA A 6 -4.33 10.06 3.05
C ALA A 6 -5.09 10.13 4.39
N GLU A 7 -6.09 9.29 4.54
CA GLU A 7 -6.95 9.21 5.73
C GLU A 7 -6.78 7.84 6.41
N PHE A 8 -6.83 7.83 7.73
CA PHE A 8 -6.56 6.68 8.57
C PHE A 8 -7.60 6.54 9.70
N ASP A 9 -7.73 5.32 10.22
CA ASP A 9 -8.52 5.03 11.41
C ASP A 9 -7.69 5.25 12.69
N ASP A 10 -7.88 6.40 13.33
CA ASP A 10 -7.23 6.74 14.60
C ASP A 10 -7.63 5.80 15.75
N GLY A 11 -8.84 5.22 15.69
CA GLY A 11 -9.32 4.30 16.73
C GLY A 11 -8.51 3.00 16.79
N ALA A 12 -8.02 2.53 15.64
CA ALA A 12 -7.20 1.32 15.54
C ALA A 12 -5.81 1.47 16.20
N LEU A 13 -5.31 2.70 16.37
CA LEU A 13 -4.00 2.96 16.96
C LEU A 13 -3.89 2.45 18.40
N ALA A 14 -5.00 2.45 19.15
CA ALA A 14 -5.05 1.90 20.51
C ALA A 14 -4.72 0.39 20.57
N LEU A 15 -4.80 -0.31 19.43
CA LEU A 15 -4.49 -1.73 19.27
C LEU A 15 -3.18 -1.97 18.50
N SER A 16 -2.32 -0.95 18.41
CA SER A 16 -1.08 -0.97 17.63
C SER A 16 -1.31 -1.31 16.15
N ARG A 17 -2.38 -0.77 15.55
CA ARG A 17 -2.72 -0.97 14.14
C ARG A 17 -2.95 0.36 13.45
N LEU A 18 -2.43 0.49 12.24
CA LEU A 18 -2.72 1.61 11.35
C LEU A 18 -3.45 1.09 10.11
N ASN A 19 -4.72 1.47 9.97
CA ASN A 19 -5.54 1.16 8.81
C ASN A 19 -5.78 2.43 8.00
N ALA A 20 -5.56 2.37 6.69
CA ALA A 20 -5.99 3.43 5.79
C ALA A 20 -7.51 3.29 5.54
N THR A 21 -8.22 4.41 5.50
CA THR A 21 -9.63 4.47 5.13
C THR A 21 -9.82 5.05 3.73
N ARG A 22 -8.90 5.91 3.28
CA ARG A 22 -8.91 6.51 1.95
C ARG A 22 -7.52 6.96 1.53
N LEU A 23 -7.10 6.58 0.32
CA LEU A 23 -5.83 6.99 -0.27
C LEU A 23 -6.02 7.42 -1.72
N VAL A 24 -5.59 8.65 -2.03
CA VAL A 24 -5.45 9.14 -3.40
C VAL A 24 -4.02 9.67 -3.55
N VAL A 25 -3.17 8.92 -4.23
CA VAL A 25 -1.72 9.16 -4.28
C VAL A 25 -1.19 8.95 -5.69
N ARG A 26 -0.39 9.89 -6.19
CA ARG A 26 0.31 9.74 -7.46
C ARG A 26 1.79 9.45 -7.23
N PHE A 27 2.26 8.28 -7.65
CA PHE A 27 3.66 7.86 -7.59
C PHE A 27 4.55 8.63 -8.58
N GLN A 28 5.86 8.59 -8.34
CA GLN A 28 6.86 9.28 -9.17
C GLN A 28 6.91 8.76 -10.61
N ASP A 29 6.57 7.49 -10.82
CA ASP A 29 6.46 6.86 -12.15
C ASP A 29 5.18 7.30 -12.91
N GLY A 30 4.38 8.18 -12.32
CA GLY A 30 3.16 8.73 -12.90
C GLY A 30 1.88 7.97 -12.52
N THR A 31 1.99 6.81 -11.87
CA THR A 31 0.85 5.95 -11.51
C THR A 31 -0.01 6.59 -10.44
N LEU A 32 -1.30 6.65 -10.70
CA LEU A 32 -2.31 7.10 -9.74
C LEU A 32 -2.88 5.86 -9.03
N ILE A 33 -2.92 5.93 -7.70
CA ILE A 33 -3.68 5.04 -6.84
C ILE A 33 -4.86 5.84 -6.29
N ASP A 34 -6.07 5.31 -6.46
CA ASP A 34 -7.31 5.90 -5.95
C ASP A 34 -8.21 4.81 -5.37
N THR A 35 -8.26 4.75 -4.03
CA THR A 35 -8.99 3.70 -3.32
C THR A 35 -10.49 3.89 -3.29
N ASP A 36 -11.02 5.03 -3.72
CA ASP A 36 -12.46 5.22 -3.87
C ASP A 36 -12.98 4.68 -5.20
N LEU A 37 -12.09 4.58 -6.20
CA LEU A 37 -12.49 4.34 -7.59
C LEU A 37 -11.99 3.00 -8.16
N CYS A 38 -10.71 2.69 -8.00
CA CYS A 38 -10.09 1.60 -8.77
C CYS A 38 -9.10 0.73 -8.01
N ASP A 39 -8.71 1.10 -6.80
CA ASP A 39 -7.73 0.36 -6.01
C ASP A 39 -8.31 -0.11 -4.69
N ASN A 40 -7.86 -1.27 -4.23
CA ASN A 40 -8.21 -1.74 -2.90
C ASN A 40 -7.36 -1.05 -1.83
N LEU A 41 -7.94 -0.85 -0.65
CA LEU A 41 -7.18 -0.40 0.52
C LEU A 41 -6.02 -1.37 0.82
N PRO A 42 -4.85 -0.86 1.22
CA PRO A 42 -3.75 -1.71 1.63
C PRO A 42 -4.13 -2.51 2.89
N PRO A 43 -3.48 -3.66 3.12
CA PRO A 43 -3.65 -4.40 4.37
C PRO A 43 -3.20 -3.55 5.58
N VAL A 44 -3.68 -3.91 6.77
CA VAL A 44 -3.30 -3.26 8.03
C VAL A 44 -1.79 -3.19 8.20
N CYS A 45 -1.29 -2.03 8.60
CA CYS A 45 0.08 -1.88 9.04
C CYS A 45 0.15 -2.20 10.54
N ASP A 46 0.85 -3.29 10.87
CA ASP A 46 1.08 -3.72 12.25
C ASP A 46 2.20 -2.89 12.88
N LEU A 47 1.89 -2.27 14.03
CA LEU A 47 2.82 -1.45 14.80
C LEU A 47 3.32 -2.16 16.06
N GLN A 48 2.93 -3.43 16.27
CA GLN A 48 3.41 -4.20 17.41
C GLN A 48 4.94 -4.33 17.41
N GLY A 49 5.53 -4.19 18.60
CA GLY A 49 6.97 -4.34 18.79
C GLY A 49 7.82 -3.14 18.34
N ILE A 50 7.22 -2.08 17.81
CA ILE A 50 7.94 -0.82 17.56
C ILE A 50 8.23 -0.13 18.88
N THR A 51 9.51 0.05 19.20
CA THR A 51 9.98 0.66 20.45
C THR A 51 10.42 2.12 20.30
N ALA A 52 10.45 2.63 19.08
CA ALA A 52 10.84 4.01 18.80
C ALA A 52 9.71 4.99 19.16
N ASP A 53 10.07 6.19 19.63
CA ASP A 53 9.11 7.25 19.97
C ASP A 53 8.35 7.80 18.76
N SER A 54 8.85 7.56 17.54
CA SER A 54 8.20 7.94 16.29
C SER A 54 8.51 6.93 15.18
N VAL A 55 7.53 6.69 14.30
CA VAL A 55 7.69 5.84 13.11
C VAL A 55 7.24 6.60 11.86
N GLY A 56 8.05 6.53 10.81
CA GLY A 56 7.67 6.99 9.48
C GLY A 56 6.99 5.86 8.71
N VAL A 57 5.76 6.07 8.27
CA VAL A 57 5.02 5.11 7.43
C VAL A 57 4.98 5.62 6.00
N VAL A 58 5.19 4.71 5.04
CA VAL A 58 5.17 5.02 3.61
C VAL A 58 4.19 4.12 2.87
N LEU A 59 3.53 4.68 1.86
CA LEU A 59 2.78 3.88 0.89
C LEU A 59 3.75 3.33 -0.17
N ALA A 60 3.84 2.02 -0.30
CA ALA A 60 4.75 1.36 -1.23
C ALA A 60 4.00 0.78 -2.44
N LEU A 61 4.58 0.94 -3.63
CA LEU A 61 4.10 0.34 -4.87
C LEU A 61 5.26 -0.40 -5.55
N PRO A 62 5.14 -1.71 -5.83
CA PRO A 62 6.21 -2.46 -6.49
C PRO A 62 6.52 -1.90 -7.89
N LEU A 63 7.80 -1.85 -8.22
CA LEU A 63 8.26 -1.30 -9.50
C LEU A 63 7.76 -2.13 -10.69
N LEU A 64 7.32 -1.44 -11.74
CA LEU A 64 6.99 -2.06 -13.01
C LEU A 64 8.27 -2.58 -13.68
N SER A 65 8.32 -3.88 -13.98
CA SER A 65 9.39 -4.46 -14.79
C SER A 65 9.01 -4.46 -16.26
N ALA A 66 9.87 -3.89 -17.09
CA ALA A 66 9.74 -3.93 -18.55
C ALA A 66 9.86 -5.37 -19.10
N ASN A 67 10.56 -6.25 -18.38
CA ASN A 67 10.75 -7.67 -18.77
C ASN A 67 9.55 -8.56 -18.36
N GLY A 68 8.46 -7.97 -17.87
CA GLY A 68 7.28 -8.69 -17.42
C GLY A 68 7.38 -9.23 -15.99
N GLY A 69 6.52 -10.20 -15.67
CA GLY A 69 6.43 -10.79 -14.32
C GLY A 69 5.86 -9.82 -13.27
N ASN A 70 4.95 -8.94 -13.68
CA ASN A 70 4.38 -7.91 -12.80
C ASN A 70 3.10 -8.35 -12.09
N LEU A 71 2.49 -9.48 -12.49
CA LEU A 71 1.32 -10.05 -11.83
C LEU A 71 1.76 -11.00 -10.71
N ASP A 72 1.26 -10.75 -9.51
CA ASP A 72 1.25 -11.73 -8.43
C ASP A 72 0.24 -12.83 -8.74
N ASP A 73 0.78 -14.02 -9.00
CA ASP A 73 0.05 -15.23 -9.34
C ASP A 73 0.20 -16.32 -8.25
N GLY A 74 0.66 -15.93 -7.05
CA GLY A 74 0.87 -16.83 -5.92
C GLY A 74 2.13 -17.68 -6.00
N ARG A 75 2.96 -17.54 -7.04
CA ARG A 75 4.28 -18.18 -7.09
C ARG A 75 5.33 -17.31 -6.41
N ASP A 76 6.31 -17.96 -5.77
CA ASP A 76 7.44 -17.27 -5.15
C ASP A 76 8.17 -16.37 -6.14
N SER A 77 8.71 -15.27 -5.62
CA SER A 77 9.44 -14.28 -6.42
C SER A 77 10.49 -13.60 -5.57
N GLU A 78 11.65 -13.31 -6.17
CA GLU A 78 12.74 -12.57 -5.52
C GLU A 78 12.41 -11.08 -5.31
N ARG A 79 11.32 -10.59 -5.90
CA ARG A 79 10.86 -9.20 -5.79
C ARG A 79 9.34 -9.12 -5.69
N PRO A 80 8.78 -8.09 -5.03
CA PRO A 80 7.34 -7.87 -5.04
C PRO A 80 6.85 -7.54 -6.45
N ARG A 81 5.62 -7.97 -6.76
CA ARG A 81 4.98 -7.81 -8.08
C ARG A 81 3.89 -6.75 -8.01
N ARG A 82 3.79 -5.93 -9.05
CA ARG A 82 3.01 -4.69 -9.07
C ARG A 82 1.50 -4.90 -9.01
N TRP A 83 1.01 -5.91 -9.71
CA TRP A 83 -0.42 -6.15 -9.89
C TRP A 83 -0.85 -7.39 -9.15
N LYS A 84 -2.08 -7.38 -8.65
CA LYS A 84 -2.76 -8.55 -8.12
C LYS A 84 -3.97 -8.84 -8.98
N GLN A 85 -4.27 -10.13 -9.17
CA GLN A 85 -5.54 -10.52 -9.77
C GLN A 85 -6.59 -10.60 -8.67
N GLU A 86 -7.61 -9.75 -8.75
CA GLU A 86 -8.80 -9.90 -7.93
C GLU A 86 -9.76 -10.88 -8.60
N ARG A 87 -10.21 -11.90 -7.87
CA ARG A 87 -11.27 -12.80 -8.31
C ARG A 87 -12.56 -12.37 -7.62
N VAL A 88 -13.56 -12.04 -8.43
CA VAL A 88 -14.95 -11.82 -8.02
C VAL A 88 -15.63 -13.17 -7.83
#